data_AF-C6SZW9-F1
#
_entry.id   AF-C6SZW9-F1
#
_cell.length_a   1.000
_cell.length_b   1.000
_cell.length_c   1.000
_cell.angle_alpha   90.00
_cell.angle_beta   90.00
_cell.angle_gamma   90.00
#
_symmetry.space_group_name_H-M   'P 1'
#
loop_
_entity.id
_entity.type
_entity.pdbx_description
1 polymer ?
#
loop_
_entity_poly.entity_id
_entity_poly.type
_entity_poly.pdbx_seq_one_letter_code
_entity_poly.pdbx_strand_id
1 'polypeptide(L)'
;MADDFEFADKVPPSFDRAGSKGFNPALIVLLLVGGLLLTFLIGNYVLYTYAQKTLPPRKKKPVSKKKMKKERLKQGVSAPGE
;
A
#
# COMPACT_ATOMS: atom_id res chain seq x y z
N MET A 1 43.77 -34.29 36.17
CA MET A 1 43.16 -35.08 35.07
C MET A 1 41.66 -35.32 35.27
N ALA A 2 41.08 -35.10 36.47
CA ALA A 2 39.62 -35.16 36.65
C ALA A 2 38.91 -33.86 36.22
N ASP A 3 39.61 -32.72 36.30
CA ASP A 3 39.04 -31.40 36.02
C ASP A 3 38.80 -31.12 34.52
N ASP A 4 39.46 -31.87 33.64
CA ASP A 4 39.30 -31.74 32.18
C ASP A 4 37.99 -32.40 31.67
N PHE A 5 37.45 -33.38 32.40
CA PHE A 5 36.23 -34.09 32.00
C PHE A 5 34.95 -33.31 32.34
N GLU A 6 34.97 -32.47 33.38
CA GLU A 6 33.78 -31.72 33.82
C GLU A 6 33.50 -30.49 32.92
N PHE A 7 34.52 -29.94 32.26
CA PHE A 7 34.36 -28.81 31.34
C PHE A 7 33.87 -29.22 29.95
N ALA A 8 34.05 -30.49 29.56
CA ALA A 8 33.59 -31.04 28.28
C ALA A 8 32.06 -31.16 28.18
N ASP A 9 31.36 -31.30 29.31
CA ASP A 9 29.89 -31.36 29.36
C ASP A 9 29.22 -29.97 29.41
N LYS A 10 30.01 -28.90 29.55
CA LYS A 10 29.55 -27.49 29.63
C LYS A 10 29.68 -26.71 28.33
N VAL A 11 29.70 -27.39 27.18
CA VAL A 11 29.69 -26.72 25.88
C VAL A 11 28.32 -26.04 25.68
N PRO A 12 28.25 -24.69 25.57
CA PRO A 12 26.98 -24.00 25.34
C PRO A 12 26.35 -24.50 24.03
N PRO A 13 25.01 -24.54 23.93
CA PRO A 13 24.35 -24.96 22.71
C PRO A 13 24.82 -24.07 21.55
N SER A 14 25.62 -24.62 20.65
CA SER A 14 25.98 -23.98 19.39
C SER A 14 24.70 -23.71 18.61
N PHE A 15 24.54 -22.47 18.13
CA PHE A 15 23.40 -22.05 17.29
C PHE A 15 23.25 -22.90 16.02
N ASP A 16 24.27 -23.68 15.67
CA ASP A 16 24.30 -24.63 14.55
C ASP A 16 23.36 -25.84 14.72
N ARG A 17 22.84 -26.10 15.94
CA ARG A 17 21.86 -27.18 16.18
C ARG A 17 20.44 -26.83 15.73
N ALA A 18 20.17 -25.58 15.34
CA ALA A 18 19.00 -25.27 14.52
C ALA A 18 19.30 -25.71 13.09
N GLY A 19 19.39 -27.03 12.87
CA GLY A 19 19.63 -27.63 11.57
C GLY A 19 18.72 -26.96 10.55
N SER A 20 19.29 -26.66 9.37
CA SER A 20 18.65 -26.01 8.25
C SER A 20 17.46 -26.83 7.73
N LYS A 21 16.39 -26.90 8.52
CA LYS A 21 15.10 -27.45 8.13
C LYS A 21 14.56 -26.41 7.16
N GLY A 22 14.81 -26.65 5.87
CA GLY A 22 14.43 -25.76 4.79
C GLY A 22 12.98 -25.31 4.93
N PHE A 23 12.68 -24.12 4.42
CA PHE A 23 11.33 -23.57 4.49
C PHE A 23 10.30 -24.58 3.99
N ASN A 24 9.25 -24.80 4.78
CA ASN A 24 8.14 -25.66 4.40
C ASN A 24 7.59 -25.18 3.04
N PRO A 25 7.42 -26.07 2.04
CA PRO A 25 6.89 -25.68 0.74
C PRO A 25 5.55 -24.92 0.84
N ALA A 26 4.71 -25.26 1.82
CA ALA A 26 3.46 -24.53 2.06
C ALA A 26 3.69 -23.06 2.47
N LEU A 27 4.72 -22.78 3.28
CA LEU A 27 5.08 -21.40 3.65
C LEU A 27 5.61 -20.63 2.45
N ILE A 28 6.44 -21.26 1.61
CA ILE A 28 6.96 -20.65 0.38
C ILE A 28 5.78 -20.28 -0.53
N VAL A 29 4.84 -21.22 -0.75
CA VAL A 29 3.65 -20.98 -1.57
C VAL A 29 2.79 -19.86 -0.98
N LEU A 30 2.58 -19.82 0.34
CA LEU A 30 1.81 -18.77 1.00
C LEU A 30 2.45 -17.39 0.80
N LEU A 31 3.78 -17.28 0.93
CA LEU A 31 4.51 -16.03 0.71
C LEU A 31 4.46 -15.60 -0.76
N LEU A 32 4.58 -16.55 -1.70
CA LEU A 32 4.52 -16.24 -3.13
C LEU A 32 3.12 -15.79 -3.55
N VAL A 33 2.08 -16.54 -3.19
CA VAL A 33 0.69 -16.21 -3.57
C VAL A 33 0.20 -14.98 -2.80
N GLY A 34 0.40 -14.96 -1.47
CA GLY A 34 0.01 -13.85 -0.63
C GLY A 34 0.77 -12.57 -0.96
N GLY A 35 2.08 -12.66 -1.20
CA GLY A 35 2.92 -11.54 -1.62
C GLY A 35 2.55 -11.01 -3.00
N LEU A 36 2.27 -11.89 -3.96
CA LEU A 36 1.81 -11.49 -5.30
C LEU A 36 0.46 -10.77 -5.22
N LEU A 37 -0.51 -11.32 -4.48
CA LEU A 37 -1.82 -10.68 -4.27
C LEU A 37 -1.66 -9.33 -3.58
N LEU A 38 -0.87 -9.26 -2.51
CA LEU A 38 -0.67 -8.02 -1.77
C LEU A 38 -0.02 -6.94 -2.66
N THR A 39 1.01 -7.30 -3.41
CA THR A 39 1.69 -6.41 -4.37
C THR A 39 0.72 -5.94 -5.47
N PHE A 40 -0.11 -6.86 -6.00
CA PHE A 40 -1.12 -6.53 -7.00
C PHE A 40 -2.17 -5.56 -6.45
N LEU A 41 -2.67 -5.78 -5.23
CA LEU A 41 -3.66 -4.91 -4.58
C LEU A 41 -3.08 -3.52 -4.31
N ILE A 42 -1.88 -3.44 -3.72
CA ILE A 42 -1.21 -2.17 -3.43
C ILE A 42 -0.91 -1.41 -4.73
N GLY A 43 -0.35 -2.09 -5.73
CA GLY A 43 -0.06 -1.50 -7.04
C GLY A 43 -1.33 -0.98 -7.73
N ASN A 44 -2.41 -1.77 -7.70
CA ASN A 44 -3.70 -1.36 -8.26
C ASN A 44 -4.30 -0.16 -7.52
N TYR A 45 -4.22 -0.14 -6.19
CA TYR A 45 -4.70 0.97 -5.39
C TYR A 45 -3.93 2.27 -5.65
N VAL A 46 -2.60 2.20 -5.72
CA VAL A 46 -1.74 3.34 -6.06
C VAL A 46 -2.05 3.85 -7.47
N LEU A 47 -2.17 2.94 -8.45
CA LEU A 47 -2.49 3.31 -9.82
C LEU A 47 -3.90 3.92 -9.94
N TYR A 48 -4.89 3.37 -9.24
CA TYR A 48 -6.25 3.89 -9.19
C TYR A 48 -6.30 5.30 -8.58
N THR A 49 -5.62 5.50 -7.45
CA THR A 49 -5.56 6.82 -6.80
C THR A 49 -4.81 7.85 -7.66
N TYR A 50 -3.75 7.44 -8.36
CA TYR A 50 -3.06 8.29 -9.33
C TYR A 50 -3.98 8.68 -10.49
N ALA A 51 -4.64 7.69 -11.10
CA ALA A 51 -5.58 7.93 -12.19
C ALA A 51 -6.67 8.91 -11.77
N GLN A 52 -7.28 8.72 -10.58
CA GLN A 52 -8.30 9.63 -10.06
C GLN A 52 -7.83 11.08 -9.91
N LYS A 53 -6.58 11.30 -9.49
CA LYS A 53 -6.01 12.64 -9.38
C LYS A 53 -5.78 13.29 -10.74
N THR A 54 -5.45 12.49 -11.76
CA THR A 54 -5.22 12.95 -13.13
C THR A 54 -6.47 12.97 -14.00
N LEU A 55 -7.59 12.42 -13.53
CA LEU A 55 -8.82 12.40 -14.30
C LEU A 55 -9.25 13.85 -14.57
N PRO A 56 -9.45 14.22 -15.86
CA PRO A 56 -9.91 15.56 -16.18
C PRO A 56 -11.23 15.82 -15.46
N PRO A 57 -11.45 17.05 -14.95
CA PRO A 57 -12.67 17.38 -14.24
C PRO A 57 -13.86 16.99 -15.11
N ARG A 58 -14.70 16.08 -14.59
CA ARG A 58 -15.88 15.59 -15.31
C ARG A 58 -16.63 16.81 -15.83
N LYS A 59 -16.87 16.86 -17.15
CA LYS A 59 -17.61 17.95 -17.79
C LYS A 59 -18.91 18.15 -16.99
N LYS A 60 -18.98 19.26 -16.25
CA LYS A 60 -20.19 19.62 -15.52
C LYS A 60 -21.31 19.71 -16.56
N LYS A 61 -22.49 19.18 -16.26
CA LYS A 61 -23.66 19.32 -17.15
C LYS A 61 -23.79 20.78 -17.55
N PRO A 62 -24.02 21.11 -18.83
CA PRO A 62 -24.10 22.49 -19.28
C PRO A 62 -25.14 23.21 -18.42
N VAL A 63 -24.67 24.19 -17.66
CA VAL A 63 -25.54 25.00 -16.81
C VAL A 63 -26.26 25.96 -17.74
N SER A 64 -27.59 25.84 -17.82
CA SER A 64 -28.41 26.80 -18.57
C SER A 64 -28.03 28.23 -18.19
N LYS A 65 -27.93 29.12 -19.19
CA LYS A 65 -27.58 30.54 -19.00
C LYS A 65 -28.38 31.20 -17.87
N LYS A 66 -29.65 30.81 -17.69
CA LYS A 66 -30.53 31.28 -16.60
C LYS A 66 -29.99 30.92 -15.21
N LYS A 67 -29.49 29.69 -15.03
CA LYS A 67 -28.90 29.22 -13.77
C LYS A 67 -27.52 29.84 -13.54
N MET A 68 -26.73 30.06 -14.59
CA MET A 68 -25.44 30.77 -14.49
C MET A 68 -25.63 32.23 -14.05
N LYS A 69 -26.60 32.95 -14.61
CA LYS A 69 -26.94 34.32 -14.18
C LYS A 69 -27.41 34.35 -12.72
N LYS A 70 -28.27 33.40 -12.31
CA LYS A 70 -28.77 33.30 -10.92
C LYS A 70 -27.63 33.05 -9.91
N GLU A 71 -26.66 32.21 -10.24
CA GLU A 71 -25.51 31.95 -9.36
C GLU A 71 -24.53 33.12 -9.33
N ARG A 72 -24.25 33.79 -10.46
CA ARG A 72 -23.43 35.02 -10.49
C ARG A 72 -24.02 36.15 -9.64
N LEU A 73 -25.34 36.35 -9.70
CA LEU A 73 -26.06 37.31 -8.85
C LEU A 73 -25.95 36.97 -7.36
N LYS A 74 -26.04 35.69 -6.98
CA LYS A 74 -25.84 35.26 -5.58
C LYS A 74 -24.41 35.44 -5.10
N GLN A 75 -23.43 35.32 -5.99
CA GLN A 75 -22.01 35.54 -5.70
C GLN A 75 -21.65 37.03 -5.66
N GLY A 76 -22.61 37.94 -5.85
CA GLY A 76 -22.38 39.39 -5.84
C GLY A 76 -21.55 39.88 -7.02
N VAL A 77 -21.39 39.07 -8.07
CA VAL A 77 -20.64 39.47 -9.27
C VAL A 77 -21.53 40.40 -10.08
N SER A 78 -21.29 41.71 -9.97
CA SER A 78 -21.91 42.71 -10.84
C SER A 78 -21.53 42.48 -12.30
N ALA A 79 -22.39 42.89 -13.22
CA ALA A 79 -22.12 42.78 -14.64
C ALA A 79 -20.87 43.62 -14.99
N PRO A 80 -19.94 43.11 -15.80
CA PRO A 80 -18.79 43.92 -16.21
C PRO A 80 -19.30 45.06 -17.10
N GLY A 81 -19.25 46.29 -16.58
CA GLY A 81 -19.72 47.49 -17.30
C GLY A 81 -20.54 48.51 -16.50
N GLU A 82 -20.62 48.40 -15.16
CA GLU A 82 -20.86 49.56 -14.28
C GLU A 82 -19.55 50.15 -13.78
#